data_AF-A0A7S1P689-F1
#
_entry.id   AF-A0A7S1P689-F1
#
_cell.length_a   1.000
_cell.length_b   1.000
_cell.length_c   1.000
_cell.angle_alpha   90.00
_cell.angle_beta   90.00
_cell.angle_gamma   90.00
#
_symmetry.space_group_name_H-M   'P 1'
#
loop_
_entity.id
_entity.type
_entity.pdbx_description
1 polymer ?
#
loop_
_entity_poly.entity_id
_entity_poly.type
_entity_poly.pdbx_seq_one_letter_code
_entity_poly.pdbx_strand_id
1 'polypeptide(L)'
;EDDSMVDLTDEMEQQQLAEDADGADGEGTYDQGMDDLRSQVAALDAEIAVTEEELASIRSRLQQLRHERASKQSALEAYIKRKRSKCDWSSEYAWSSDVRRIADEYFGVREFRRNQLECINAILSNEDTFLIMPTGGGKSLCFQVPTLVWSSGLTLVVSPLIALMSDQVMILRSLGIGAAM
;
A
#
# COMPACT_ATOMS: atom_id res chain seq x y z
N GLU A 1 -82.38 -16.53 -46.60
CA GLU A 1 -82.53 -17.97 -46.91
C GLU A 1 -81.34 -18.64 -46.24
N ASP A 2 -81.46 -19.04 -44.96
CA ASP A 2 -82.05 -20.32 -44.48
C ASP A 2 -81.39 -21.54 -45.15
N ASP A 3 -80.99 -22.63 -44.50
CA ASP A 3 -81.20 -23.16 -43.13
C ASP A 3 -80.36 -24.46 -42.96
N SER A 4 -80.23 -24.96 -41.71
CA SER A 4 -79.84 -26.31 -41.22
C SER A 4 -78.34 -26.72 -41.26
N MET A 5 -77.59 -27.03 -40.17
CA MET A 5 -77.82 -27.88 -38.95
C MET A 5 -78.05 -29.35 -39.35
N VAL A 6 -77.30 -30.40 -38.95
CA VAL A 6 -77.05 -30.97 -37.60
C VAL A 6 -76.00 -32.11 -37.72
N ASP A 7 -75.31 -32.40 -36.61
CA ASP A 7 -74.61 -33.63 -36.17
C ASP A 7 -73.54 -34.29 -37.02
N LEU A 8 -72.32 -34.37 -36.47
CA LEU A 8 -71.42 -35.53 -36.61
C LEU A 8 -70.37 -35.63 -35.47
N THR A 9 -70.52 -34.91 -34.34
CA THR A 9 -69.51 -34.91 -33.26
C THR A 9 -69.64 -36.01 -32.21
N ASP A 10 -70.64 -36.89 -32.27
CA ASP A 10 -70.93 -37.83 -31.18
C ASP A 10 -70.39 -39.27 -31.34
N GLU A 11 -69.76 -39.63 -32.46
CA GLU A 11 -69.26 -41.01 -32.66
C GLU A 11 -67.75 -41.21 -32.47
N MET A 12 -66.98 -40.15 -32.18
CA MET A 12 -65.53 -40.27 -31.92
C MET A 12 -65.12 -40.19 -30.44
N GLU A 13 -65.99 -39.72 -29.55
CA GLU A 13 -65.67 -39.62 -28.11
C GLU A 13 -65.83 -40.94 -27.33
N GLN A 14 -66.49 -41.95 -27.89
CA GLN A 14 -66.73 -43.21 -27.17
C GLN A 14 -65.65 -44.29 -27.34
N GLN A 15 -64.62 -44.08 -28.17
CA GLN A 15 -63.53 -45.05 -28.34
C GLN A 15 -62.24 -44.70 -27.58
N GLN A 16 -62.18 -43.56 -26.90
CA GLN A 16 -60.98 -43.13 -26.16
C GLN A 16 -61.06 -43.32 -24.64
N LEU A 17 -62.17 -43.90 -24.15
CA LEU A 17 -62.43 -44.13 -22.72
C LEU A 17 -62.17 -45.58 -22.27
N ALA A 18 -61.53 -46.42 -23.08
CA ALA A 18 -61.33 -47.84 -22.78
C ALA A 18 -59.88 -48.34 -22.79
N GLU A 19 -58.88 -47.48 -22.99
CA GLU A 19 -57.44 -47.89 -22.96
C GLU A 19 -56.62 -47.31 -21.80
N ASP A 20 -57.21 -46.52 -20.91
CA ASP A 20 -56.52 -45.98 -19.71
C ASP A 20 -56.85 -46.76 -18.42
N ALA A 21 -56.74 -48.09 -18.45
CA ALA A 21 -57.06 -48.94 -17.30
C ALA A 21 -56.00 -49.99 -16.96
N ASP A 22 -54.72 -49.72 -17.24
CA ASP A 22 -53.62 -50.59 -16.76
C ASP A 22 -52.36 -49.77 -16.42
N GLY A 23 -52.34 -49.18 -15.22
CA GLY A 23 -51.20 -48.39 -14.75
C GLY A 23 -51.40 -47.61 -13.42
N ALA A 24 -52.16 -48.13 -12.45
CA ALA A 24 -52.57 -47.38 -11.26
C ALA A 24 -51.72 -47.61 -9.98
N ASP A 25 -50.53 -48.23 -10.05
CA ASP A 25 -49.72 -48.53 -8.85
C ASP A 25 -48.38 -47.76 -8.78
N GLY A 26 -48.09 -46.86 -9.74
CA GLY A 26 -46.84 -46.09 -9.80
C GLY A 26 -46.94 -44.64 -9.36
N GLU A 27 -48.07 -43.97 -9.59
CA GLU A 27 -48.22 -42.51 -9.42
C GLU A 27 -47.95 -42.02 -7.99
N GLY A 28 -48.37 -42.79 -6.97
CA GLY A 28 -48.16 -42.40 -5.57
C GLY A 28 -46.70 -42.35 -5.14
N THR A 29 -45.81 -43.17 -5.72
CA THR A 29 -44.39 -43.21 -5.34
C THR A 29 -43.55 -42.11 -6.00
N TYR A 30 -43.89 -41.73 -7.24
CA TYR A 30 -43.24 -40.61 -7.93
C TYR A 30 -43.66 -39.26 -7.34
N ASP A 31 -44.93 -39.12 -6.96
CA ASP A 31 -45.46 -37.90 -6.36
C ASP A 31 -44.84 -37.67 -4.96
N GLN A 32 -44.68 -38.73 -4.17
CA GLN A 32 -44.04 -38.65 -2.86
C GLN A 32 -42.54 -38.32 -2.93
N GLY A 33 -41.82 -38.89 -3.92
CA GLY A 33 -40.43 -38.52 -4.18
C GLY A 33 -40.29 -37.08 -4.67
N MET A 34 -41.23 -36.58 -5.47
CA MET A 34 -41.25 -35.19 -5.93
C MET A 34 -41.55 -34.22 -4.79
N ASP A 35 -42.42 -34.57 -3.86
CA ASP A 35 -42.70 -33.77 -2.67
C ASP A 35 -41.52 -33.75 -1.69
N ASP A 36 -40.81 -34.87 -1.52
CA ASP A 36 -39.57 -34.93 -0.72
C ASP A 36 -38.46 -34.05 -1.34
N LEU A 37 -38.27 -34.10 -2.66
CA LEU A 37 -37.32 -33.21 -3.35
C LEU A 37 -37.74 -31.74 -3.25
N ARG A 38 -39.04 -31.42 -3.38
CA ARG A 38 -39.55 -30.06 -3.20
C ARG A 38 -39.29 -29.56 -1.78
N SER A 39 -39.49 -30.41 -0.77
CA SER A 39 -39.18 -30.07 0.63
C SER A 39 -37.68 -29.84 0.85
N GLN A 40 -36.81 -30.62 0.21
CA GLN A 40 -35.36 -30.43 0.29
C GLN A 40 -34.90 -29.14 -0.41
N VAL A 41 -35.46 -28.83 -1.59
CA VAL A 41 -35.21 -27.57 -2.30
C VAL A 41 -35.66 -26.38 -1.45
N ALA A 42 -36.85 -26.45 -0.85
CA ALA A 42 -37.33 -25.40 0.04
C ALA A 42 -36.44 -25.19 1.28
N ALA A 43 -35.85 -26.26 1.83
CA ALA A 43 -34.90 -26.17 2.93
C ALA A 43 -33.58 -25.51 2.49
N LEU A 44 -33.06 -25.87 1.32
CA LEU A 44 -31.86 -25.23 0.74
C LEU A 44 -32.10 -23.76 0.41
N ASP A 45 -33.27 -23.41 -0.13
CA ASP A 45 -33.65 -22.02 -0.42
C ASP A 45 -33.68 -21.18 0.86
N ALA A 46 -34.14 -21.75 1.97
CA ALA A 46 -34.11 -21.10 3.28
C ALA A 46 -32.67 -20.90 3.79
N GLU A 47 -31.77 -21.88 3.63
CA GLU A 47 -30.36 -21.74 4.00
C GLU A 47 -29.61 -20.71 3.13
N ILE A 48 -29.90 -20.67 1.82
CA ILE A 48 -29.36 -19.66 0.91
C ILE A 48 -29.79 -18.26 1.35
N ALA A 49 -31.07 -18.05 1.67
CA ALA A 49 -31.59 -16.75 2.11
C ALA A 49 -30.88 -16.23 3.38
N VAL A 50 -30.62 -17.12 4.36
CA VAL A 50 -29.86 -16.76 5.57
C VAL A 50 -28.42 -16.38 5.23
N THR A 51 -27.76 -17.16 4.37
CA THR A 51 -26.38 -16.90 3.95
C THR A 51 -26.26 -15.58 3.19
N GLU A 52 -27.25 -15.23 2.38
CA GLU A 52 -27.31 -13.95 1.66
C GLU A 52 -27.42 -12.75 2.61
N GLU A 53 -28.18 -12.87 3.70
CA GLU A 53 -28.28 -11.85 4.74
C GLU A 53 -26.93 -11.65 5.46
N GLU A 54 -26.24 -12.74 5.83
CA GLU A 54 -24.91 -12.68 6.41
C GLU A 54 -23.90 -12.02 5.46
N LEU A 55 -23.93 -12.35 4.17
CA LEU A 55 -23.11 -11.71 3.14
C LEU A 55 -23.43 -10.21 3.03
N ALA A 56 -24.70 -9.81 3.13
CA ALA A 56 -25.09 -8.41 3.12
C ALA A 56 -24.52 -7.64 4.31
N SER A 57 -24.59 -8.23 5.51
CA SER A 57 -23.99 -7.67 6.73
C SER A 57 -22.46 -7.53 6.63
N ILE A 58 -21.78 -8.59 6.16
CA ILE A 58 -20.32 -8.59 5.95
C ILE A 58 -19.91 -7.56 4.90
N ARG A 59 -20.65 -7.46 3.79
CA ARG A 59 -20.40 -6.46 2.73
C ARG A 59 -20.55 -5.04 3.26
N SER A 60 -21.58 -4.77 4.06
CA SER A 60 -21.78 -3.47 4.73
C SER A 60 -20.60 -3.14 5.64
N ARG A 61 -20.18 -4.11 6.48
CA ARG A 61 -19.02 -3.95 7.36
C ARG A 61 -17.72 -3.69 6.59
N LEU A 62 -17.52 -4.39 5.47
CA LEU A 62 -16.37 -4.19 4.59
C LEU A 62 -16.37 -2.79 3.97
N GLN A 63 -17.54 -2.28 3.55
CA GLN A 63 -17.66 -0.93 3.00
C GLN A 63 -17.35 0.14 4.07
N GLN A 64 -17.83 -0.03 5.30
CA GLN A 64 -17.49 0.84 6.43
C GLN A 64 -15.97 0.86 6.68
N LEU A 65 -15.33 -0.31 6.77
CA LEU A 65 -13.88 -0.40 6.99
C LEU A 65 -13.08 0.20 5.84
N ARG A 66 -13.55 0.07 4.59
CA ARG A 66 -12.93 0.73 3.43
C ARG A 66 -13.02 2.26 3.53
N HIS A 67 -14.16 2.79 3.95
CA HIS A 67 -14.32 4.23 4.17
C HIS A 67 -13.40 4.74 5.29
N GLU A 68 -13.34 4.02 6.41
CA GLU A 68 -12.46 4.34 7.52
C GLU A 68 -10.97 4.24 7.14
N ARG A 69 -10.59 3.23 6.34
CA ARG A 69 -9.25 3.13 5.79
C ARG A 69 -8.93 4.32 4.88
N ALA A 70 -9.86 4.72 4.02
CA ALA A 70 -9.66 5.84 3.10
C ALA A 70 -9.45 7.17 3.85
N SER A 71 -10.20 7.43 4.93
CA SER A 71 -10.04 8.64 5.73
C SER A 71 -8.71 8.64 6.51
N LYS A 72 -8.33 7.51 7.11
CA LYS A 72 -7.03 7.38 7.79
C LYS A 72 -5.85 7.47 6.81
N GLN A 73 -6.00 6.91 5.62
CA GLN A 73 -4.98 6.94 4.58
C GLN A 73 -4.68 8.38 4.14
N SER A 74 -5.72 9.18 3.86
CA SER A 74 -5.53 10.58 3.47
C SER A 74 -4.94 11.43 4.61
N ALA A 75 -5.36 11.19 5.86
CA ALA A 75 -4.78 11.84 7.03
C ALA A 75 -3.29 11.48 7.23
N LEU A 76 -2.93 10.21 7.05
CA LEU A 76 -1.55 9.74 7.13
C LEU A 76 -0.68 10.37 6.03
N GLU A 77 -1.18 10.43 4.80
CA GLU A 77 -0.48 11.06 3.68
C GLU A 77 -0.24 12.56 3.92
N ALA A 78 -1.25 13.27 4.43
CA ALA A 78 -1.12 14.67 4.82
C ALA A 78 -0.09 14.87 5.94
N TYR A 79 -0.08 13.99 6.95
CA TYR A 79 0.90 14.01 8.03
C TYR A 79 2.33 13.79 7.51
N ILE A 80 2.53 12.77 6.68
CA ILE A 80 3.84 12.47 6.05
C ILE A 80 4.29 13.65 5.20
N LYS A 81 3.41 14.23 4.38
CA LYS A 81 3.74 15.39 3.55
C LYS A 81 4.20 16.57 4.40
N ARG A 82 3.45 16.92 5.45
CA ARG A 82 3.80 18.01 6.38
C ARG A 82 5.14 17.78 7.07
N LYS A 83 5.40 16.56 7.51
CA LYS A 83 6.67 16.19 8.16
C LYS A 83 7.84 16.20 7.17
N ARG A 84 7.63 15.72 5.94
CA ARG A 84 8.65 15.76 4.87
C ARG A 84 8.99 17.18 4.45
N SER A 85 8.00 18.06 4.29
CA SER A 85 8.26 19.48 3.94
C SER A 85 9.05 20.23 5.02
N LYS A 86 9.04 19.76 6.27
CA LYS A 86 9.91 20.32 7.31
C LYS A 86 11.38 19.90 7.13
N CYS A 87 11.63 18.72 6.56
CA CYS A 87 12.96 18.11 6.44
C CYS A 87 13.44 18.02 4.99
N ASP A 88 12.92 18.89 4.11
CA ASP A 88 13.36 18.94 2.72
C ASP A 88 14.63 19.80 2.61
N TRP A 89 15.78 19.12 2.66
CA TRP A 89 17.10 19.74 2.60
C TRP A 89 17.69 19.76 1.19
N SER A 90 16.87 19.50 0.16
CA SER A 90 17.29 19.46 -1.25
C SER A 90 17.39 20.83 -1.92
N SER A 91 17.05 21.90 -1.21
CA SER A 91 17.03 23.27 -1.73
C SER A 91 18.42 23.92 -1.77
N GLU A 92 18.52 25.05 -2.48
CA GLU A 92 19.68 25.94 -2.42
C GLU A 92 19.58 26.88 -1.20
N TYR A 93 20.71 27.08 -0.53
CA TYR A 93 20.86 27.90 0.67
C TYR A 93 21.96 28.95 0.46
N ALA A 94 22.05 29.91 1.39
CA ALA A 94 23.08 30.97 1.33
C ALA A 94 24.51 30.42 1.31
N TRP A 95 24.75 29.26 1.94
CA TRP A 95 26.06 28.60 2.01
C TRP A 95 26.34 27.62 0.86
N SER A 96 25.40 27.39 -0.07
CA SER A 96 25.55 26.34 -1.08
C SER A 96 26.73 26.56 -2.03
N SER A 97 27.09 27.83 -2.31
CA SER A 97 28.30 28.17 -3.06
C SER A 97 29.59 27.81 -2.30
N ASP A 98 29.64 28.11 -1.00
CA ASP A 98 30.80 27.81 -0.16
C ASP A 98 30.96 26.31 0.07
N VAL A 99 29.86 25.59 0.29
CA VAL A 99 29.86 24.12 0.39
C VAL A 99 30.47 23.48 -0.85
N ARG A 100 30.04 23.89 -2.06
CA ARG A 100 30.60 23.39 -3.31
C ARG A 100 32.07 23.75 -3.48
N ARG A 101 32.43 25.00 -3.20
CA ARG A 101 33.82 25.48 -3.30
C ARG A 101 34.74 24.69 -2.38
N ILE A 102 34.39 24.56 -1.10
CA ILE A 102 35.20 23.85 -0.10
C ILE A 102 35.31 22.35 -0.44
N ALA A 103 34.21 21.73 -0.87
CA ALA A 103 34.20 20.33 -1.25
C ALA A 103 35.14 20.05 -2.43
N ASP A 104 35.19 20.95 -3.43
CA ASP A 104 36.11 20.82 -4.56
C ASP A 104 37.55 21.17 -4.17
N GLU A 105 37.77 22.31 -3.51
CA GLU A 105 39.09 22.85 -3.16
C GLU A 105 39.88 21.94 -2.22
N TYR A 106 39.24 21.41 -1.17
CA TYR A 106 39.90 20.58 -0.16
C TYR A 106 39.75 19.09 -0.39
N PHE A 107 38.62 18.64 -0.94
CA PHE A 107 38.31 17.20 -1.05
C PHE A 107 38.24 16.69 -2.50
N GLY A 108 38.36 17.57 -3.51
CA GLY A 108 38.26 17.20 -4.93
C GLY A 108 36.88 16.68 -5.34
N VAL A 109 35.84 17.02 -4.57
CA VAL A 109 34.47 16.54 -4.80
C VAL A 109 33.71 17.52 -5.69
N ARG A 110 33.52 17.13 -6.95
CA ARG A 110 32.76 17.93 -7.94
C ARG A 110 31.25 17.74 -7.83
N GLU A 111 30.82 16.54 -7.45
CA GLU A 111 29.41 16.17 -7.30
C GLU A 111 29.20 15.42 -6.00
N PHE A 112 28.15 15.81 -5.27
CA PHE A 112 27.77 15.13 -4.04
C PHE A 112 27.06 13.81 -4.36
N ARG A 113 27.39 12.78 -3.57
CA ARG A 113 26.65 11.52 -3.58
C ARG A 113 25.29 11.72 -2.92
N ARG A 114 24.38 10.79 -3.21
CA ARG A 114 23.03 10.77 -2.63
C ARG A 114 23.06 10.99 -1.10
N ASN A 115 22.19 11.87 -0.61
CA ASN A 115 22.01 12.26 0.78
C ASN A 115 23.17 13.07 1.41
N GLN A 116 24.29 13.32 0.71
CA GLN A 116 25.40 14.09 1.30
C GLN A 116 25.04 15.57 1.39
N LEU A 117 24.54 16.17 0.31
CA LEU A 117 24.20 17.58 0.26
C LEU A 117 23.06 17.91 1.23
N GLU A 118 22.03 17.06 1.27
CA GLU A 118 20.89 17.18 2.17
C GLU A 118 21.33 17.10 3.64
N CYS A 119 22.28 16.22 3.96
CA CYS A 119 22.84 16.11 5.30
C CYS A 119 23.67 17.35 5.68
N ILE A 120 24.52 17.83 4.77
CA ILE A 120 25.31 19.04 4.97
C ILE A 120 24.40 20.25 5.20
N ASN A 121 23.34 20.39 4.40
CA ASN A 121 22.35 21.47 4.53
C ASN A 121 21.60 21.40 5.87
N ALA A 122 21.20 20.21 6.32
CA ALA A 122 20.56 20.01 7.62
C ALA A 122 21.50 20.43 8.77
N ILE A 123 22.76 20.00 8.72
CA ILE A 123 23.78 20.34 9.72
C ILE A 123 24.03 21.85 9.75
N LEU A 124 24.21 22.49 8.58
CA LEU A 124 24.44 23.94 8.49
C LEU A 124 23.22 24.76 8.89
N SER A 125 22.03 24.17 8.82
CA SER A 125 20.79 24.76 9.34
C SER A 125 20.58 24.54 10.84
N ASN A 126 21.58 23.98 11.53
CA ASN A 126 21.58 23.70 12.97
C ASN A 126 20.48 22.71 13.40
N GLU A 127 20.25 21.67 12.59
CA GLU A 127 19.26 20.62 12.85
C GLU A 127 19.94 19.29 13.19
N ASP A 128 19.40 18.60 14.19
CA ASP A 128 19.88 17.29 14.63
C ASP A 128 19.72 16.26 13.51
N THR A 129 20.84 15.76 13.01
CA THR A 129 20.85 14.93 11.80
C THR A 129 21.37 13.52 12.09
N PHE A 130 20.57 12.52 11.74
CA PHE A 130 20.97 11.11 11.79
C PHE A 130 21.17 10.56 10.38
N LEU A 131 22.43 10.27 10.04
CA LEU A 131 22.82 9.84 8.70
C LEU A 131 23.08 8.33 8.64
N ILE A 132 22.32 7.62 7.80
CA ILE A 132 22.55 6.22 7.48
C ILE A 132 23.12 6.11 6.06
N MET A 133 24.36 5.67 5.94
CA MET A 133 25.00 5.38 4.64
C MET A 133 25.87 4.13 4.75
N PRO A 134 26.09 3.37 3.66
CA PRO A 134 27.01 2.24 3.64
C PRO A 134 28.47 2.70 3.84
N THR A 135 29.35 1.79 4.26
CA THR A 135 30.80 2.03 4.30
C THR A 135 31.30 2.46 2.93
N GLY A 136 32.21 3.43 2.86
CA GLY A 136 32.64 4.04 1.59
C GLY A 136 31.63 5.01 0.97
N GLY A 137 30.46 5.22 1.59
CA GLY A 137 29.46 6.20 1.14
C GLY A 137 29.88 7.67 1.29
N GLY A 138 31.01 7.95 1.95
CA GLY A 138 31.50 9.32 2.15
C GLY A 138 30.83 10.03 3.34
N LYS A 139 30.52 9.30 4.41
CA LYS A 139 29.91 9.84 5.65
C LYS A 139 30.74 10.95 6.30
N SER A 140 32.07 10.83 6.25
CA SER A 140 32.97 11.80 6.88
C SER A 140 32.86 13.20 6.26
N LEU A 141 32.66 13.26 4.95
CA LEU A 141 32.48 14.51 4.22
C LEU A 141 31.29 15.32 4.77
N CYS A 142 30.23 14.64 5.20
CA CYS A 142 29.00 15.28 5.66
C CYS A 142 29.19 16.11 6.94
N PHE A 143 30.18 15.80 7.79
CA PHE A 143 30.51 16.64 8.95
C PHE A 143 31.78 17.47 8.73
N GLN A 144 32.72 17.03 7.89
CA GLN A 144 33.97 17.76 7.62
C GLN A 144 33.75 19.04 6.80
N VAL A 145 32.88 18.99 5.77
CA VAL A 145 32.60 20.18 4.95
C VAL A 145 31.92 21.29 5.78
N PRO A 146 30.85 21.01 6.56
CA PRO A 146 30.27 22.03 7.44
C PRO A 146 31.28 22.70 8.38
N THR A 147 32.22 21.94 8.95
CA THR A 147 33.27 22.48 9.84
C THR A 147 34.07 23.61 9.20
N LEU A 148 34.36 23.50 7.90
CA LEU A 148 35.13 24.50 7.16
C LEU A 148 34.27 25.67 6.66
N VAL A 149 32.96 25.44 6.48
CA VAL A 149 32.00 26.48 6.08
C VAL A 149 31.72 27.43 7.25
N TRP A 150 31.63 26.93 8.47
CA TRP A 150 31.57 27.77 9.67
C TRP A 150 32.94 28.45 9.86
N SER A 151 33.07 29.68 9.36
CA SER A 151 34.32 30.47 9.39
C SER A 151 34.97 30.60 10.77
N SER A 152 34.22 30.34 11.84
CA SER A 152 34.72 30.20 13.20
C SER A 152 34.00 29.05 13.91
N GLY A 153 34.77 28.15 14.51
CA GLY A 153 34.22 27.04 15.27
C GLY A 153 35.18 25.87 15.42
N LEU A 154 34.82 24.94 16.29
CA LEU A 154 35.47 23.64 16.45
C LEU A 154 34.40 22.56 16.36
N THR A 155 34.59 21.58 15.49
CA THR A 155 33.73 20.39 15.44
C THR A 155 34.37 19.27 16.25
N LEU A 156 33.68 18.80 17.28
CA LEU A 156 34.09 17.65 18.08
C LEU A 156 33.55 16.37 17.44
N VAL A 157 34.43 15.44 17.09
CA VAL A 157 34.08 14.13 16.54
C VAL A 157 34.42 13.04 17.53
N VAL A 158 33.42 12.28 17.98
CA VAL A 158 33.60 11.15 18.89
C VAL A 158 33.65 9.86 18.07
N SER A 159 34.73 9.10 18.21
CA SER A 159 34.93 7.82 17.53
C SER A 159 35.35 6.74 18.54
N PRO A 160 34.85 5.50 18.41
CA PRO A 160 35.19 4.42 19.35
C PRO A 160 36.60 3.86 19.16
N LEU A 161 37.26 4.10 18.01
CA LEU A 161 38.54 3.47 17.67
C LEU A 161 39.61 4.51 17.38
N ILE A 162 40.73 4.44 18.11
CA ILE A 162 41.90 5.32 17.94
C ILE A 162 42.48 5.21 16.54
N ALA A 163 42.52 4.00 15.96
CA ALA A 163 43.00 3.80 14.58
C ALA A 163 42.20 4.64 13.57
N LEU A 164 40.87 4.64 13.69
CA LEU A 164 40.01 5.45 12.82
C LEU A 164 40.23 6.95 13.05
N MET A 165 40.44 7.38 14.30
CA MET A 165 40.74 8.78 14.61
C MET A 165 42.06 9.23 13.96
N SER A 166 43.11 8.41 14.09
CA SER A 166 44.44 8.71 13.53
C SER A 166 44.40 8.80 12.01
N ASP A 167 43.68 7.89 11.34
CA ASP A 167 43.53 7.91 9.89
C ASP A 167 42.85 9.19 9.42
N GLN A 168 41.76 9.61 10.08
CA GLN A 168 41.06 10.85 9.72
C GLN A 168 41.92 12.09 9.96
N VAL A 169 42.64 12.18 11.08
CA VAL A 169 43.51 13.33 11.39
C VAL A 169 44.69 13.41 10.40
N MET A 170 45.28 12.27 10.02
CA MET A 170 46.35 12.24 9.01
C MET A 170 45.86 12.77 7.65
N ILE A 171 44.68 12.33 7.20
CA ILE A 171 44.08 12.79 5.94
C ILE A 171 43.83 14.29 6.00
N LEU A 172 43.17 14.80 7.05
CA LEU A 172 42.87 16.23 7.18
C LEU A 172 44.14 17.09 7.20
N ARG A 173 45.18 16.66 7.93
CA ARG A 173 46.47 17.37 7.95
C ARG A 173 47.15 17.39 6.58
N SER A 174 47.05 16.30 5.81
CA SER A 174 47.61 16.25 4.45
C SER A 174 46.91 17.21 3.49
N LEU A 175 45.65 17.55 3.77
CA LEU A 175 44.86 18.55 3.03
C LEU A 175 45.07 19.98 3.57
N GLY A 176 45.99 20.19 4.52
CA GLY A 176 46.23 21.50 5.13
C GLY A 176 45.15 21.93 6.13
N ILE A 177 44.26 21.02 6.54
CA ILE A 177 43.18 21.29 7.50
C ILE A 177 43.70 21.02 8.93
N GLY A 178 43.50 21.98 9.82
CA GLY A 178 43.85 21.84 11.23
C GLY A 178 43.00 20.77 11.93
N ALA A 179 43.64 19.67 12.36
CA ALA A 179 42.98 18.59 13.09
C ALA A 179 43.91 18.00 14.17
N ALA A 180 43.33 17.56 15.28
CA ALA A 180 44.00 16.94 16.42
C ALA A 180 43.15 15.81 17.02
N MET A 181 43.80 14.89 17.75
CA MET A 181 43.17 13.84 18.55
C MET A 181 43.25 14.18 20.03
#